data_AF-A0AAX4H6K3-F1
#
_entry.id   AF-A0AAX4H6K3-F1
#
_cell.length_a   1.000
_cell.length_b   1.000
_cell.length_c   1.000
_cell.angle_alpha   90.00
_cell.angle_beta   90.00
_cell.angle_gamma   90.00
#
_symmetry.space_group_name_H-M   'P 1'
#
loop_
_entity.id
_entity.type
_entity.pdbx_description
1 polymer ?
#
loop_
_entity_poly.entity_id
_entity_poly.type
_entity_poly.pdbx_seq_one_letter_code
_entity_poly.pdbx_strand_id
1 'polypeptide(L)'
;MLRRGLRLLSTASHDPYNCLISAVQPPLLVKKSGILAGLKYVAKDNICTTELPTTCGSAILSNYTSPFDATVVSQLEEEGLTLVGKGNLDEFGMGLSTMFSHFGASVNPLFVEKRICGGSSGGSAAAVAGGLADFALGTDTGGSVRQPASYCGIVGFKPSYGRLSRYGVVAYGQGFDCVGILANDVATTKKVFNVLNRHDSKDITSMSETTREKVREASRPITGRKLRIGVPEEFLLSEVHQKTIEQVESILHKLIEQGHTVVATSVPSMGRLLSAYYTLATVEAASNISRFDGIRYGKSTSTTDLSSLISGDALIRKNRSAGLGREVQRRLILGNYTLSAESGDNFYRATKLRGKLVQEFNDILSFPNFLTNLPANEAACDVLIGPSASDKAPLMSEYESEVKRNFLNEYVNDVYTVPASMAGLPAISVPCEDRAYGIQVIGQYGDDSTVLDVAQLIESLNSSI
;
A
#
# COMPACT_ATOMS: atom_id res chain seq x y z
N MET A 1 -26.55 -0.73 -20.86
CA MET A 1 -27.37 -0.15 -19.78
C MET A 1 -26.42 0.47 -18.76
N LEU A 2 -26.28 1.81 -18.76
CA LEU A 2 -25.47 2.52 -17.77
C LEU A 2 -26.21 2.50 -16.42
N ARG A 3 -25.73 1.71 -15.46
CA ARG A 3 -26.17 1.80 -14.06
C ARG A 3 -25.70 3.15 -13.51
N ARG A 4 -26.58 4.15 -13.47
CA ARG A 4 -26.31 5.41 -12.76
C ARG A 4 -26.47 5.17 -11.26
N GLY A 5 -25.38 4.84 -10.57
CA GLY A 5 -25.33 4.91 -9.11
C GLY A 5 -25.58 6.33 -8.64
N LEU A 6 -26.47 6.52 -7.65
CA LEU A 6 -26.70 7.83 -7.06
C LEU A 6 -25.47 8.29 -6.26
N ARG A 7 -25.04 9.51 -6.51
CA ARG A 7 -23.90 10.18 -5.87
C ARG A 7 -24.30 10.62 -4.46
N LEU A 8 -23.86 9.91 -3.43
CA LEU A 8 -23.84 10.46 -2.07
C LEU A 8 -22.40 10.41 -1.57
N LEU A 9 -21.90 11.59 -1.16
CA LEU A 9 -20.83 11.64 -0.18
C LEU A 9 -21.36 10.87 1.04
N SER A 10 -20.55 9.94 1.55
CA SER A 10 -20.88 9.11 2.71
C SER A 10 -21.57 9.96 3.78
N THR A 11 -22.85 9.70 4.07
CA THR A 11 -23.56 10.42 5.12
C THR A 11 -23.07 9.90 6.47
N ALA A 12 -22.58 10.80 7.32
CA ALA A 12 -21.90 10.49 8.59
C ALA A 12 -22.62 9.49 9.54
N SER A 13 -23.93 9.25 9.36
CA SER A 13 -24.68 8.27 10.17
C SER A 13 -24.28 6.81 9.93
N HIS A 14 -23.67 6.46 8.78
CA HIS A 14 -23.27 5.08 8.44
C HIS A 14 -21.75 4.90 8.31
N ASP A 15 -20.98 5.97 8.46
CA ASP A 15 -19.51 6.00 8.36
C ASP A 15 -18.98 7.11 9.28
N PRO A 16 -18.90 6.87 10.60
CA PRO A 16 -18.47 7.88 11.57
C PRO A 16 -16.98 8.20 11.46
N TYR A 17 -16.23 7.42 10.69
CA TYR A 17 -14.78 7.47 10.58
C TYR A 17 -14.30 8.11 9.26
N ASN A 18 -15.22 8.53 8.39
CA ASN A 18 -14.92 9.07 7.05
C ASN A 18 -14.03 8.12 6.23
N CYS A 19 -14.38 6.84 6.26
CA CYS A 19 -13.70 5.76 5.55
C CYS A 19 -13.92 5.81 4.04
N LEU A 20 -15.11 6.22 3.60
CA LEU A 20 -15.54 6.12 2.19
C LEU A 20 -15.74 7.49 1.56
N ILE A 21 -15.16 7.71 0.37
CA ILE A 21 -15.44 8.89 -0.46
C ILE A 21 -16.80 8.74 -1.16
N SER A 22 -17.09 7.53 -1.65
CA SER A 22 -18.38 7.19 -2.28
C SER A 22 -18.78 5.76 -1.93
N ALA A 23 -20.08 5.48 -1.89
CA ALA A 23 -20.63 4.17 -1.53
C ALA A 23 -21.78 3.78 -2.47
N VAL A 24 -21.97 2.48 -2.66
CA VAL A 24 -23.12 1.93 -3.41
C VAL A 24 -24.34 1.89 -2.49
N GLN A 25 -25.51 2.30 -3.00
CA GLN A 25 -26.76 2.17 -2.24
C GLN A 25 -27.25 0.71 -2.23
N PRO A 26 -27.74 0.19 -1.09
CA PRO A 26 -28.40 -1.11 -1.05
C PRO A 26 -29.65 -1.17 -1.95
N PRO A 27 -30.05 -2.36 -2.44
CA PRO A 27 -29.46 -3.66 -2.16
C PRO A 27 -28.25 -3.95 -3.06
N LEU A 28 -27.17 -4.45 -2.46
CA LEU A 28 -26.07 -5.04 -3.19
C LEU A 28 -26.54 -6.39 -3.74
N LEU A 29 -26.56 -6.56 -5.06
CA LEU A 29 -26.90 -7.83 -5.71
C LEU A 29 -25.75 -8.82 -5.51
N VAL A 30 -25.79 -9.59 -4.43
CA VAL A 30 -24.78 -10.62 -4.15
C VAL A 30 -25.02 -11.83 -5.04
N LYS A 31 -24.13 -12.07 -6.02
CA LYS A 31 -24.06 -13.37 -6.69
C LYS A 31 -23.37 -14.37 -5.76
N LYS A 32 -24.07 -15.44 -5.39
CA LYS A 32 -23.56 -16.48 -4.46
C LYS A 32 -22.79 -17.59 -5.20
N SER A 33 -21.66 -17.27 -5.81
CA SER A 33 -20.78 -18.27 -6.44
C SER A 33 -19.33 -17.86 -6.29
N GLY A 34 -18.41 -18.80 -6.08
CA GLY A 34 -16.98 -18.52 -5.90
C GLY A 34 -16.50 -18.62 -4.45
N ILE A 35 -15.18 -18.60 -4.25
CA ILE A 35 -14.56 -18.80 -2.92
C ILE A 35 -14.73 -17.60 -1.99
N LEU A 36 -15.04 -16.43 -2.55
CA LEU A 36 -15.26 -15.17 -1.86
C LEU A 36 -16.76 -14.81 -1.73
N ALA A 37 -17.66 -15.73 -2.09
CA ALA A 37 -19.09 -15.48 -2.10
C ALA A 37 -19.60 -14.99 -0.73
N GLY A 38 -20.34 -13.89 -0.73
CA GLY A 38 -20.91 -13.29 0.48
C GLY A 38 -20.00 -12.30 1.19
N LEU A 39 -18.73 -12.16 0.78
CA LEU A 39 -17.85 -11.11 1.28
C LEU A 39 -18.14 -9.78 0.59
N LYS A 40 -17.99 -8.70 1.36
CA LYS A 40 -18.09 -7.31 0.94
C LYS A 40 -16.70 -6.70 0.89
N TYR A 41 -16.43 -5.90 -0.13
CA TYR A 41 -15.14 -5.23 -0.25
C TYR A 41 -15.23 -3.74 -0.57
N VAL A 42 -14.19 -3.03 -0.15
CA VAL A 42 -13.93 -1.63 -0.52
C VAL A 42 -12.72 -1.59 -1.44
N ALA A 43 -12.75 -0.74 -2.46
CA ALA A 43 -11.57 -0.47 -3.29
C ALA A 43 -11.06 0.94 -2.99
N LYS A 44 -9.78 1.11 -2.69
CA LYS A 44 -9.17 2.45 -2.54
C LYS A 44 -9.49 3.33 -3.75
N ASP A 45 -9.78 4.61 -3.54
CA ASP A 45 -10.30 5.49 -4.59
C ASP A 45 -9.27 5.97 -5.64
N ASN A 46 -8.09 5.35 -5.67
CA ASN A 46 -7.15 5.40 -6.79
C ASN A 46 -7.19 4.14 -7.68
N ILE A 47 -8.13 3.22 -7.42
CA ILE A 47 -8.41 2.04 -8.24
C ILE A 47 -9.67 2.34 -9.05
N CYS A 48 -9.55 2.30 -10.38
CA CYS A 48 -10.62 2.64 -11.30
C CYS A 48 -11.79 1.67 -11.19
N THR A 49 -12.99 2.24 -11.17
CA THR A 49 -14.27 1.53 -11.19
C THR A 49 -15.22 2.22 -12.16
N THR A 50 -16.09 1.47 -12.84
CA THR A 50 -17.14 2.00 -13.71
C THR A 50 -18.39 2.38 -12.92
N GLU A 51 -18.68 1.65 -11.83
CA GLU A 51 -19.89 1.88 -11.03
C GLU A 51 -19.80 3.12 -10.13
N LEU A 52 -18.61 3.47 -9.64
CA LEU A 52 -18.35 4.61 -8.76
C LEU A 52 -17.21 5.50 -9.29
N PRO A 53 -17.19 6.81 -8.96
CA PRO A 53 -16.09 7.71 -9.33
C PRO A 53 -14.72 7.23 -8.85
N THR A 54 -13.66 7.75 -9.45
CA THR A 54 -12.27 7.50 -9.02
C THR A 54 -11.55 8.83 -8.86
N THR A 55 -11.56 9.37 -7.64
CA THR A 55 -11.15 10.76 -7.38
C THR A 55 -9.70 10.88 -6.91
N CYS A 56 -9.07 9.77 -6.53
CA CYS A 56 -7.74 9.75 -5.91
C CYS A 56 -7.62 10.66 -4.68
N GLY A 57 -8.73 10.95 -3.97
CA GLY A 57 -8.72 11.88 -2.85
C GLY A 57 -8.42 13.32 -3.27
N SER A 58 -8.54 13.66 -4.56
CA SER A 58 -8.11 14.94 -5.13
C SER A 58 -9.27 15.75 -5.69
N ALA A 59 -9.18 17.08 -5.57
CA ALA A 59 -10.12 17.99 -6.20
C ALA A 59 -10.06 17.90 -7.74
N ILE A 60 -8.88 17.62 -8.32
CA ILE A 60 -8.66 17.59 -9.77
C ILE A 60 -9.43 16.45 -10.46
N LEU A 61 -9.73 15.36 -9.73
CA LEU A 61 -10.49 14.20 -10.22
C LEU A 61 -11.83 14.01 -9.51
N SER A 62 -12.30 15.00 -8.74
CA SER A 62 -13.53 14.92 -7.93
C SER A 62 -14.81 14.56 -8.71
N ASN A 63 -14.80 14.68 -10.04
CA ASN A 63 -15.89 14.33 -10.95
C ASN A 63 -15.51 13.26 -11.98
N TYR A 64 -14.35 12.59 -11.86
CA TYR A 64 -13.91 11.59 -12.81
C TYR A 64 -14.64 10.27 -12.63
N THR A 65 -15.19 9.74 -13.71
CA THR A 65 -15.76 8.39 -13.80
C THR A 65 -14.96 7.60 -14.82
N SER A 66 -14.45 6.44 -14.43
CA SER A 66 -13.64 5.62 -15.33
C SER A 66 -14.51 4.95 -16.39
N PRO A 67 -14.08 4.88 -17.66
CA PRO A 67 -14.78 4.12 -18.70
C PRO A 67 -14.50 2.61 -18.63
N PHE A 68 -13.67 2.15 -17.69
CA PHE A 68 -13.33 0.74 -17.49
C PHE A 68 -13.02 0.45 -16.00
N ASP A 69 -13.20 -0.81 -15.61
CA ASP A 69 -12.79 -1.30 -14.30
C ASP A 69 -11.31 -1.69 -14.32
N ALA A 70 -10.63 -1.46 -13.19
CA ALA A 70 -9.30 -2.03 -12.98
C ALA A 70 -9.36 -3.56 -13.03
N THR A 71 -8.31 -4.22 -13.49
CA THR A 71 -8.31 -5.68 -13.65
C THR A 71 -8.62 -6.39 -12.32
N VAL A 72 -8.08 -5.90 -11.21
CA VAL A 72 -8.37 -6.45 -9.87
C VAL A 72 -9.82 -6.26 -9.44
N VAL A 73 -10.52 -5.23 -9.92
CA VAL A 73 -11.95 -5.04 -9.68
C VAL A 73 -12.75 -6.04 -10.52
N SER A 74 -12.46 -6.15 -11.82
CA SER A 74 -13.12 -7.12 -12.70
C SER A 74 -12.97 -8.57 -12.20
N GLN A 75 -11.78 -8.95 -11.69
CA GLN A 75 -11.54 -10.28 -11.12
C GLN A 75 -12.40 -10.56 -9.88
N LEU A 76 -12.66 -9.56 -9.03
CA LEU A 76 -13.54 -9.73 -7.87
C LEU A 76 -15.02 -9.81 -8.29
N GLU A 77 -15.42 -9.03 -9.29
CA GLU A 77 -16.79 -9.08 -9.82
C GLU A 77 -17.08 -10.42 -10.53
N GLU A 78 -16.07 -11.03 -11.17
CA GLU A 78 -16.14 -12.39 -11.73
C GLU A 78 -16.41 -13.44 -10.64
N GLU A 79 -15.89 -13.25 -9.42
CA GLU A 79 -16.20 -14.05 -8.23
C GLU A 79 -17.54 -13.66 -7.57
N GLY A 80 -18.35 -12.82 -8.22
CA GLY A 80 -19.69 -12.44 -7.76
C GLY A 80 -19.72 -11.43 -6.61
N LEU A 81 -18.59 -10.80 -6.28
CA LEU A 81 -18.52 -9.80 -5.24
C LEU A 81 -19.14 -8.49 -5.70
N THR A 82 -19.66 -7.73 -4.72
CA THR A 82 -20.15 -6.38 -4.96
C THR A 82 -19.29 -5.39 -4.17
N LEU A 83 -18.86 -4.33 -4.87
CA LEU A 83 -18.16 -3.21 -4.28
C LEU A 83 -19.09 -2.46 -3.32
N VAL A 84 -18.66 -2.25 -2.08
CA VAL A 84 -19.38 -1.44 -1.09
C VAL A 84 -19.17 0.04 -1.34
N GLY A 85 -17.94 0.43 -1.67
CA GLY A 85 -17.58 1.82 -1.83
C GLY A 85 -16.12 2.03 -2.16
N LYS A 86 -15.76 3.30 -2.32
CA LYS A 86 -14.41 3.76 -2.62
C LYS A 86 -13.75 4.31 -1.35
N GLY A 87 -12.69 3.65 -0.91
CA GLY A 87 -11.96 3.99 0.31
C GLY A 87 -11.21 5.31 0.18
N ASN A 88 -11.32 6.15 1.20
CA ASN A 88 -10.59 7.41 1.32
C ASN A 88 -9.08 7.18 1.45
N LEU A 89 -8.29 8.18 1.08
CA LEU A 89 -6.84 8.09 0.92
C LEU A 89 -6.17 9.46 1.00
N ASP A 90 -4.87 9.47 1.29
CA ASP A 90 -4.06 10.64 0.95
C ASP A 90 -4.07 10.87 -0.56
N GLU A 91 -4.10 12.15 -0.95
CA GLU A 91 -4.27 12.57 -2.34
C GLU A 91 -3.24 11.92 -3.27
N PHE A 92 -3.70 11.26 -4.33
CA PHE A 92 -2.86 10.46 -5.28
C PHE A 92 -1.99 9.38 -4.62
N GLY A 93 -2.30 8.99 -3.38
CA GLY A 93 -1.48 8.05 -2.62
C GLY A 93 -0.27 8.71 -1.92
N MET A 94 -0.19 10.04 -1.90
CA MET A 94 0.94 10.81 -1.37
C MET A 94 0.70 11.29 0.06
N GLY A 95 1.08 10.45 1.01
CA GLY A 95 0.99 10.75 2.45
C GLY A 95 0.95 9.47 3.28
N LEU A 96 1.08 9.63 4.59
CA LEU A 96 1.23 8.56 5.57
C LEU A 96 0.21 8.65 6.71
N SER A 97 -0.91 9.36 6.50
CA SER A 97 -1.91 9.61 7.56
C SER A 97 -3.36 9.63 7.12
N THR A 98 -3.64 9.77 5.82
CA THR A 98 -4.95 10.08 5.23
C THR A 98 -5.45 11.49 5.59
N MET A 99 -4.59 12.35 6.15
CA MET A 99 -4.93 13.75 6.45
C MET A 99 -4.94 14.66 5.22
N PHE A 100 -4.29 14.26 4.12
CA PHE A 100 -4.17 15.09 2.92
C PHE A 100 -5.29 14.88 1.90
N SER A 101 -6.33 14.10 2.24
CA SER A 101 -7.49 13.93 1.38
C SER A 101 -8.26 15.24 1.20
N HIS A 102 -8.63 15.54 -0.05
CA HIS A 102 -9.57 16.62 -0.35
C HIS A 102 -10.94 16.44 0.33
N PHE A 103 -11.32 15.20 0.63
CA PHE A 103 -12.59 14.84 1.26
C PHE A 103 -12.53 14.81 2.80
N GLY A 104 -11.44 15.34 3.36
CA GLY A 104 -11.20 15.33 4.79
C GLY A 104 -10.57 14.01 5.27
N ALA A 105 -10.02 14.07 6.49
CA ALA A 105 -9.28 12.95 7.06
C ALA A 105 -10.17 11.79 7.47
N SER A 106 -9.65 10.56 7.34
CA SER A 106 -10.22 9.38 8.00
C SER A 106 -9.74 9.30 9.46
N VAL A 107 -10.58 8.78 10.34
CA VAL A 107 -10.29 8.61 11.77
C VAL A 107 -10.15 7.13 12.10
N ASN A 108 -9.16 6.79 12.91
CA ASN A 108 -8.85 5.39 13.23
C ASN A 108 -9.93 4.75 14.12
N PRO A 109 -10.61 3.67 13.68
CA PRO A 109 -11.67 3.03 14.45
C PRO A 109 -11.19 2.26 15.69
N LEU A 110 -9.89 1.95 15.79
CA LEU A 110 -9.33 1.16 16.89
C LEU A 110 -9.36 1.92 18.24
N PHE A 111 -9.43 3.26 18.20
CA PHE A 111 -9.27 4.11 19.36
C PHE A 111 -10.48 5.03 19.58
N VAL A 112 -10.71 5.38 20.85
CA VAL A 112 -11.73 6.39 21.22
C VAL A 112 -11.22 7.79 20.88
N GLU A 113 -9.94 8.06 21.09
CA GLU A 113 -9.31 9.31 20.70
C GLU A 113 -9.11 9.39 19.19
N LYS A 114 -9.19 10.61 18.65
CA LYS A 114 -8.97 10.88 17.23
C LYS A 114 -7.49 10.67 16.86
N ARG A 115 -7.17 9.47 16.38
CA ARG A 115 -5.86 9.07 15.85
C ARG A 115 -5.91 8.93 14.33
N ILE A 116 -4.76 9.10 13.69
CA ILE A 116 -4.65 8.89 12.24
C ILE A 116 -4.83 7.40 11.89
N CYS A 117 -5.36 7.11 10.71
CA CYS A 117 -5.43 5.73 10.21
C CYS A 117 -4.10 5.23 9.65
N GLY A 118 -3.10 6.11 9.51
CA GLY A 118 -1.97 5.88 8.61
C GLY A 118 -2.37 6.17 7.16
N GLY A 119 -1.45 5.93 6.23
CA GLY A 119 -1.64 6.29 4.84
C GLY A 119 -0.67 5.61 3.88
N SER A 120 -0.97 5.64 2.59
CA SER A 120 -2.08 6.38 1.99
C SER A 120 -3.40 5.59 1.90
N SER A 121 -3.46 4.32 2.28
CA SER A 121 -4.71 3.52 2.22
C SER A 121 -5.52 3.54 3.53
N GLY A 122 -5.51 4.64 4.27
CA GLY A 122 -6.11 4.69 5.62
C GLY A 122 -7.63 4.54 5.62
N GLY A 123 -8.35 5.03 4.61
CA GLY A 123 -9.80 4.79 4.48
C GLY A 123 -10.14 3.32 4.20
N SER A 124 -9.31 2.63 3.41
CA SER A 124 -9.44 1.18 3.22
C SER A 124 -9.21 0.41 4.53
N ALA A 125 -8.20 0.79 5.31
CA ALA A 125 -7.91 0.15 6.59
C ALA A 125 -9.02 0.40 7.62
N ALA A 126 -9.46 1.65 7.74
CA ALA A 126 -10.55 2.03 8.64
C ALA A 126 -11.89 1.40 8.24
N ALA A 127 -12.17 1.20 6.95
CA ALA A 127 -13.37 0.49 6.51
C ALA A 127 -13.40 -0.97 6.98
N VAL A 128 -12.25 -1.65 6.97
CA VAL A 128 -12.13 -3.04 7.46
C VAL A 128 -12.18 -3.09 8.98
N ALA A 129 -11.38 -2.26 9.66
CA ALA A 129 -11.32 -2.20 11.12
C ALA A 129 -12.66 -1.77 11.74
N GLY A 130 -13.40 -0.88 11.06
CA GLY A 130 -14.72 -0.41 11.45
C GLY A 130 -15.88 -1.31 11.01
N GLY A 131 -15.61 -2.46 10.39
CA GLY A 131 -16.64 -3.44 9.99
C GLY A 131 -17.53 -3.03 8.82
N LEU A 132 -17.16 -2.02 8.03
CA LEU A 132 -17.89 -1.62 6.82
C LEU A 132 -17.67 -2.62 5.67
N ALA A 133 -16.52 -3.30 5.63
CA ALA A 133 -16.17 -4.32 4.65
C ALA A 133 -15.42 -5.49 5.29
N ASP A 134 -15.50 -6.67 4.67
CA ASP A 134 -14.80 -7.87 5.13
C ASP A 134 -13.31 -7.83 4.72
N PHE A 135 -13.02 -7.20 3.58
CA PHE A 135 -11.68 -6.85 3.15
C PHE A 135 -11.68 -5.57 2.30
N ALA A 136 -10.51 -5.01 2.05
CA ALA A 136 -10.34 -3.89 1.14
C ALA A 136 -9.12 -4.06 0.24
N LEU A 137 -9.20 -3.49 -0.95
CA LEU A 137 -8.02 -3.25 -1.79
C LEU A 137 -7.41 -1.90 -1.42
N GLY A 138 -6.08 -1.90 -1.31
CA GLY A 138 -5.26 -0.71 -1.16
C GLY A 138 -4.15 -0.66 -2.20
N THR A 139 -3.32 0.37 -2.13
CA THR A 139 -2.09 0.44 -2.91
C THR A 139 -0.92 0.77 -2.00
N ASP A 140 0.20 0.09 -2.19
CA ASP A 140 1.42 0.23 -1.39
C ASP A 140 2.59 0.61 -2.30
N THR A 141 3.08 1.84 -2.15
CA THR A 141 4.26 2.34 -2.88
C THR A 141 5.49 2.39 -1.97
N GLY A 142 5.32 2.71 -0.69
CA GLY A 142 6.39 2.78 0.31
C GLY A 142 6.01 2.19 1.67
N GLY A 143 4.82 1.61 1.80
CA GLY A 143 4.22 1.22 3.08
C GLY A 143 2.71 1.39 3.15
N SER A 144 2.11 1.95 2.10
CA SER A 144 0.74 2.48 2.13
C SER A 144 -0.39 1.47 2.31
N VAL A 145 -0.11 0.17 2.42
CA VAL A 145 -1.05 -0.86 2.88
C VAL A 145 -0.67 -1.38 4.26
N ARG A 146 0.62 -1.62 4.49
CA ARG A 146 1.15 -2.24 5.72
C ARG A 146 1.11 -1.28 6.92
N GLN A 147 1.49 -0.03 6.74
CA GLN A 147 1.46 1.00 7.78
C GLN A 147 0.03 1.29 8.28
N PRO A 148 -0.97 1.56 7.41
CA PRO A 148 -2.32 1.76 7.89
C PRO A 148 -2.96 0.50 8.47
N ALA A 149 -2.57 -0.70 8.01
CA ALA A 149 -3.00 -1.95 8.63
C ALA A 149 -2.46 -2.10 10.06
N SER A 150 -1.17 -1.81 10.28
CA SER A 150 -0.57 -1.78 11.63
C SER A 150 -1.26 -0.77 12.54
N TYR A 151 -1.55 0.43 12.05
CA TYR A 151 -2.20 1.49 12.84
C TYR A 151 -3.65 1.21 13.17
N CYS A 152 -4.40 0.59 12.24
CA CYS A 152 -5.79 0.22 12.46
C CYS A 152 -5.95 -1.17 13.11
N GLY A 153 -4.83 -1.84 13.45
CA GLY A 153 -4.83 -3.15 14.09
C GLY A 153 -5.50 -4.22 13.26
N ILE A 154 -5.19 -4.31 11.97
CA ILE A 154 -5.69 -5.33 11.02
C ILE A 154 -4.53 -5.90 10.18
N VAL A 155 -4.80 -6.89 9.34
CA VAL A 155 -3.81 -7.48 8.42
C VAL A 155 -3.68 -6.62 7.17
N GLY A 156 -2.45 -6.38 6.73
CA GLY A 156 -2.14 -5.64 5.49
C GLY A 156 -1.06 -6.32 4.67
N PHE A 157 -1.42 -6.88 3.53
CA PHE A 157 -0.50 -7.60 2.65
C PHE A 157 -0.16 -6.80 1.40
N LYS A 158 1.14 -6.60 1.19
CA LYS A 158 1.71 -6.16 -0.08
C LYS A 158 2.39 -7.35 -0.76
N PRO A 159 1.81 -7.90 -1.84
CA PRO A 159 2.45 -8.95 -2.64
C PRO A 159 3.79 -8.53 -3.26
N SER A 160 4.48 -9.50 -3.85
CA SER A 160 5.62 -9.24 -4.74
C SER A 160 5.20 -8.30 -5.88
N TYR A 161 6.08 -7.39 -6.27
CA TYR A 161 5.82 -6.48 -7.38
C TYR A 161 5.45 -7.28 -8.65
N GLY A 162 4.39 -6.86 -9.36
CA GLY A 162 3.89 -7.55 -10.55
C GLY A 162 3.01 -8.78 -10.30
N ARG A 163 2.75 -9.19 -9.04
CA ARG A 163 1.82 -10.31 -8.73
C ARG A 163 0.37 -9.99 -9.06
N LEU A 164 -0.08 -8.80 -8.67
CA LEU A 164 -1.42 -8.29 -8.94
C LEU A 164 -1.33 -7.21 -10.00
N SER A 165 -2.27 -7.22 -10.96
CA SER A 165 -2.31 -6.25 -12.05
C SER A 165 -2.48 -4.82 -11.54
N ARG A 166 -1.76 -3.90 -12.18
CA ARG A 166 -1.89 -2.46 -11.97
C ARG A 166 -2.70 -1.78 -13.08
N TYR A 167 -3.24 -2.53 -14.04
CA TYR A 167 -4.14 -1.96 -15.05
C TYR A 167 -5.38 -1.37 -14.36
N GLY A 168 -5.60 -0.08 -14.59
CA GLY A 168 -6.65 0.71 -13.95
C GLY A 168 -6.35 1.16 -12.51
N VAL A 169 -5.12 0.99 -12.03
CA VAL A 169 -4.64 1.69 -10.83
C VAL A 169 -4.03 3.03 -11.27
N VAL A 170 -4.49 4.14 -10.69
CA VAL A 170 -3.93 5.46 -10.98
C VAL A 170 -2.50 5.54 -10.44
N ALA A 171 -1.55 5.73 -11.35
CA ALA A 171 -0.12 5.64 -11.08
C ALA A 171 0.39 6.77 -10.16
N TYR A 172 1.16 6.38 -9.14
CA TYR A 172 1.99 7.27 -8.34
C TYR A 172 3.47 7.03 -8.70
N GLY A 173 4.09 5.98 -8.17
CA GLY A 173 5.44 5.55 -8.49
C GLY A 173 5.38 4.16 -9.08
N GLN A 174 5.26 4.06 -10.40
CA GLN A 174 5.02 2.81 -11.12
C GLN A 174 6.09 1.74 -10.87
N GLY A 175 7.33 2.13 -10.59
CA GLY A 175 8.42 1.23 -10.23
C GLY A 175 8.28 0.62 -8.83
N PHE A 176 7.27 1.02 -8.05
CA PHE A 176 7.06 0.60 -6.66
C PHE A 176 5.61 0.20 -6.36
N ASP A 177 4.65 0.83 -7.04
CA ASP A 177 3.20 0.65 -6.80
C ASP A 177 2.80 -0.82 -6.86
N CYS A 178 2.25 -1.32 -5.76
CA CYS A 178 1.64 -2.65 -5.69
C CYS A 178 0.18 -2.52 -5.22
N VAL A 179 -0.75 -3.24 -5.85
CA VAL A 179 -2.07 -3.46 -5.22
C VAL A 179 -1.85 -4.36 -4.01
N GLY A 180 -2.40 -3.97 -2.86
CA GLY A 180 -2.36 -4.76 -1.64
C GLY A 180 -3.76 -5.04 -1.10
N ILE A 181 -3.81 -5.93 -0.11
CA ILE A 181 -5.04 -6.45 0.48
C ILE A 181 -5.04 -6.12 1.97
N LEU A 182 -6.16 -5.61 2.48
CA LEU A 182 -6.39 -5.39 3.90
C LEU A 182 -7.58 -6.25 4.34
N ALA A 183 -7.45 -6.97 5.45
CA ALA A 183 -8.52 -7.79 6.01
C ALA A 183 -8.34 -7.93 7.54
N ASN A 184 -9.37 -8.42 8.23
CA ASN A 184 -9.28 -8.66 9.67
C ASN A 184 -8.43 -9.88 10.03
N ASP A 185 -8.20 -10.79 9.08
CA ASP A 185 -7.47 -12.04 9.27
C ASP A 185 -6.65 -12.46 8.04
N VAL A 186 -5.62 -13.28 8.28
CA VAL A 186 -4.72 -13.78 7.23
C VAL A 186 -5.43 -14.76 6.27
N ALA A 187 -6.41 -15.52 6.73
CA ALA A 187 -7.12 -16.50 5.91
C ALA A 187 -7.95 -15.83 4.80
N THR A 188 -8.66 -14.75 5.11
CA THR A 188 -9.37 -13.89 4.16
C THR A 188 -8.40 -13.26 3.19
N THR A 189 -7.27 -12.74 3.69
CA THR A 189 -6.19 -12.19 2.85
C THR A 189 -5.68 -13.21 1.82
N LYS A 190 -5.42 -14.45 2.24
CA LYS A 190 -5.00 -15.56 1.35
C LYS A 190 -6.04 -15.86 0.27
N LYS A 191 -7.33 -15.94 0.63
CA LYS A 191 -8.41 -16.20 -0.35
C LYS A 191 -8.46 -15.11 -1.42
N VAL A 192 -8.42 -13.84 -1.00
CA VAL A 192 -8.44 -12.68 -1.92
C VAL A 192 -7.20 -12.68 -2.81
N PHE A 193 -6.01 -12.91 -2.24
CA PHE A 193 -4.77 -13.00 -3.00
C PHE A 193 -4.83 -14.08 -4.08
N ASN A 194 -5.32 -15.27 -3.74
CA ASN A 194 -5.42 -16.38 -4.71
C ASN A 194 -6.37 -16.07 -5.88
N VAL A 195 -7.45 -15.31 -5.64
CA VAL A 195 -8.33 -14.85 -6.72
C VAL A 195 -7.62 -13.85 -7.63
N LEU A 196 -6.88 -12.90 -7.06
CA LEU A 196 -6.27 -11.78 -7.79
C LEU A 196 -4.91 -12.09 -8.43
N ASN A 197 -4.23 -13.14 -7.96
CA ASN A 197 -2.87 -13.52 -8.36
C ASN A 197 -2.84 -14.17 -9.76
N ARG A 198 -3.24 -13.43 -10.79
CA ARG A 198 -3.30 -13.86 -12.20
C ARG A 198 -2.43 -12.96 -13.07
N HIS A 199 -1.86 -13.51 -14.14
CA HIS A 199 -1.22 -12.67 -15.16
C HIS A 199 -2.26 -11.81 -15.89
N ASP A 200 -1.92 -10.55 -16.14
CA ASP A 200 -2.71 -9.64 -16.97
C ASP A 200 -1.88 -9.11 -18.14
N SER A 201 -2.33 -9.34 -19.37
CA SER A 201 -1.68 -8.87 -20.59
C SER A 201 -1.82 -7.36 -20.83
N LYS A 202 -2.74 -6.69 -20.11
CA LYS A 202 -2.90 -5.22 -20.17
C LYS A 202 -1.88 -4.48 -19.30
N ASP A 203 -1.20 -5.19 -18.40
CA ASP A 203 -0.14 -4.64 -17.54
C ASP A 203 1.21 -5.20 -18.00
N ILE A 204 2.02 -4.36 -18.65
CA ILE A 204 3.35 -4.73 -19.15
C ILE A 204 4.34 -5.13 -18.03
N THR A 205 4.02 -4.84 -16.77
CA THR A 205 4.82 -5.20 -15.60
C THR A 205 4.25 -6.37 -14.81
N SER A 206 3.12 -6.92 -15.23
CA SER A 206 2.55 -8.14 -14.68
C SER A 206 3.57 -9.27 -14.82
N MET A 207 3.87 -9.95 -13.71
CA MET A 207 4.76 -11.10 -13.69
C MET A 207 4.29 -12.13 -14.73
N SER A 208 5.21 -12.56 -15.59
CA SER A 208 4.91 -13.50 -16.68
C SER A 208 4.50 -14.87 -16.14
N GLU A 209 3.72 -15.61 -16.92
CA GLU A 209 3.33 -16.99 -16.56
C GLU A 209 4.53 -17.90 -16.34
N THR A 210 5.58 -17.77 -17.17
CA THR A 210 6.83 -18.53 -17.01
C THR A 210 7.51 -18.25 -15.66
N THR A 211 7.57 -16.99 -15.23
CA THR A 211 8.16 -16.68 -13.91
C THR A 211 7.26 -17.17 -12.79
N ARG A 212 5.94 -17.06 -12.92
CA ARG A 212 4.97 -17.59 -11.94
C ARG A 212 5.11 -19.10 -11.77
N GLU A 213 5.32 -19.84 -12.86
CA GLU A 213 5.55 -21.29 -12.85
C GLU A 213 6.82 -21.67 -12.09
N LYS A 214 7.96 -21.04 -12.42
CA LYS A 214 9.23 -21.24 -11.70
C LYS A 214 9.09 -20.99 -10.19
N VAL A 215 8.34 -19.95 -9.82
CA VAL A 215 8.06 -19.67 -8.41
C VAL A 215 7.19 -20.75 -7.76
N ARG A 216 6.16 -21.26 -8.45
CA ARG A 216 5.34 -22.38 -7.94
C ARG A 216 6.17 -23.63 -7.75
N GLU A 217 7.06 -23.97 -8.69
CA GLU A 217 7.94 -25.12 -8.60
C GLU A 217 8.95 -25.01 -7.45
N ALA A 218 9.43 -23.80 -7.17
CA ALA A 218 10.34 -23.55 -6.06
C ALA A 218 9.63 -23.40 -4.69
N SER A 219 8.31 -23.20 -4.66
CA SER A 219 7.53 -22.99 -3.44
C SER A 219 7.61 -24.20 -2.52
N ARG A 220 7.91 -23.96 -1.24
CA ARG A 220 8.00 -24.99 -0.21
C ARG A 220 7.05 -24.64 0.94
N PRO A 221 5.99 -25.43 1.19
CA PRO A 221 5.10 -25.21 2.34
C PRO A 221 5.89 -25.16 3.65
N ILE A 222 5.45 -24.37 4.64
CA ILE A 222 6.16 -24.25 5.93
C ILE A 222 5.81 -25.38 6.92
N THR A 223 4.72 -26.11 6.69
CA THR A 223 4.22 -27.14 7.61
C THR A 223 5.30 -28.18 7.89
N GLY A 224 5.63 -28.37 9.18
CA GLY A 224 6.65 -29.33 9.62
C GLY A 224 8.11 -28.88 9.46
N ARG A 225 8.37 -27.68 8.93
CA ARG A 225 9.73 -27.12 8.79
C ARG A 225 10.11 -26.25 9.98
N LYS A 226 11.40 -26.28 10.31
CA LYS A 226 12.01 -25.31 11.24
C LYS A 226 12.63 -24.18 10.42
N LEU A 227 11.90 -23.07 10.37
CA LEU A 227 12.31 -21.87 9.65
C LEU A 227 13.54 -21.19 10.28
N ARG A 228 14.35 -20.56 9.44
CA ARG A 228 15.38 -19.60 9.82
C ARG A 228 14.87 -18.18 9.58
N ILE A 229 14.70 -17.43 10.65
CA ILE A 229 14.05 -16.12 10.67
C ILE A 229 15.13 -15.06 10.93
N GLY A 230 15.29 -14.13 10.00
CA GLY A 230 16.22 -13.01 10.13
C GLY A 230 15.57 -11.81 10.82
N VAL A 231 16.32 -11.14 11.69
CA VAL A 231 15.95 -9.83 12.23
C VAL A 231 17.00 -8.82 11.77
N PRO A 232 16.66 -7.89 10.85
CA PRO A 232 17.60 -6.86 10.41
C PRO A 232 17.98 -5.93 11.57
N GLU A 233 19.27 -5.79 11.84
CA GLU A 233 19.81 -4.90 12.87
C GLU A 233 19.39 -3.45 12.62
N GLU A 234 19.25 -3.04 11.36
CA GLU A 234 18.83 -1.69 10.96
C GLU A 234 17.36 -1.37 11.31
N PHE A 235 16.57 -2.36 11.75
CA PHE A 235 15.23 -2.10 12.31
C PHE A 235 15.26 -1.70 13.78
N LEU A 236 16.37 -1.91 14.48
CA LEU A 236 16.55 -1.52 15.88
C LEU A 236 16.97 -0.05 16.00
N LEU A 237 16.11 0.85 15.51
CA LEU A 237 16.32 2.30 15.61
C LEU A 237 16.14 2.77 17.06
N SER A 238 16.92 3.77 17.47
CA SER A 238 16.82 4.38 18.79
C SER A 238 15.45 5.01 19.08
N GLU A 239 14.72 5.36 18.03
CA GLU A 239 13.45 6.05 18.03
C GLU A 239 12.24 5.10 18.14
N VAL A 240 12.46 3.78 18.12
CA VAL A 240 11.37 2.81 18.31
C VAL A 240 10.84 2.91 19.73
N HIS A 241 9.51 2.98 19.86
CA HIS A 241 8.87 2.97 21.16
C HIS A 241 9.09 1.61 21.84
N GLN A 242 9.46 1.60 23.12
CA GLN A 242 9.79 0.38 23.86
C GLN A 242 8.68 -0.68 23.78
N LYS A 243 7.41 -0.25 23.77
CA LYS A 243 6.28 -1.18 23.65
C LYS A 243 6.26 -1.93 22.33
N THR A 244 6.66 -1.29 21.24
CA THR A 244 6.81 -1.92 19.91
C THR A 244 7.85 -3.04 19.97
N ILE A 245 9.00 -2.77 20.60
CA ILE A 245 10.08 -3.76 20.78
C ILE A 245 9.56 -4.95 21.60
N GLU A 246 8.92 -4.70 22.74
CA GLU A 246 8.35 -5.76 23.59
C GLU A 246 7.37 -6.68 22.83
N GLN A 247 6.52 -6.10 21.97
CA GLN A 247 5.57 -6.87 21.16
C GLN A 247 6.28 -7.75 20.13
N VAL A 248 7.31 -7.21 19.45
CA VAL A 248 8.11 -7.97 18.47
C VAL A 248 8.89 -9.09 19.16
N GLU A 249 9.55 -8.79 20.29
CA GLU A 249 10.30 -9.77 21.08
C GLU A 249 9.42 -10.91 21.58
N SER A 250 8.20 -10.60 22.06
CA SER A 250 7.23 -11.60 22.49
C SER A 250 6.92 -12.61 21.37
N ILE A 251 6.69 -12.14 20.14
CA ILE A 251 6.42 -13.00 19.00
C ILE A 251 7.65 -13.82 18.62
N LEU A 252 8.84 -13.21 18.61
CA LEU A 252 10.10 -13.92 18.34
C LEU A 252 10.35 -15.04 19.37
N HIS A 253 10.07 -14.80 20.66
CA HIS A 253 10.16 -15.82 21.70
C HIS A 253 9.20 -16.99 21.44
N LYS A 254 7.92 -16.70 21.14
CA LYS A 254 6.94 -17.73 20.79
C LYS A 254 7.38 -18.56 19.57
N LEU A 255 8.01 -17.93 18.57
CA LEU A 255 8.57 -18.64 17.40
C LEU A 255 9.78 -19.53 17.78
N ILE A 256 10.66 -19.08 18.67
CA ILE A 256 11.78 -19.87 19.19
C ILE A 256 11.27 -21.09 19.97
N GLU A 257 10.23 -20.92 20.79
CA GLU A 257 9.59 -22.02 21.55
C GLU A 257 8.98 -23.09 20.62
N GLN A 258 8.49 -22.69 19.44
CA GLN A 258 8.06 -23.61 18.38
C GLN A 258 9.23 -24.27 17.63
N GLY A 259 10.48 -23.98 18.01
CA GLY A 259 11.72 -24.57 17.47
C GLY A 259 12.24 -23.89 16.20
N HIS A 260 11.78 -22.68 15.88
CA HIS A 260 12.35 -21.88 14.80
C HIS A 260 13.70 -21.28 15.23
N THR A 261 14.57 -21.01 14.27
CA THR A 261 15.84 -20.32 14.53
C THR A 261 15.68 -18.84 14.24
N VAL A 262 16.01 -17.97 15.19
CA VAL A 262 16.07 -16.52 15.00
C VAL A 262 17.54 -16.09 14.93
N VAL A 263 17.89 -15.31 13.92
CA VAL A 263 19.26 -14.80 13.72
C VAL A 263 19.26 -13.31 13.41
N ALA A 264 20.29 -12.60 13.87
CA ALA A 264 20.54 -11.25 13.41
C ALA A 264 20.98 -11.26 11.93
N THR A 265 20.54 -10.27 11.18
CA THR A 265 20.91 -10.03 9.78
C THR A 265 21.22 -8.55 9.60
N SER A 266 21.95 -8.18 8.54
CA SER A 266 22.24 -6.78 8.24
C SER A 266 21.93 -6.46 6.79
N VAL A 267 21.28 -5.33 6.57
CA VAL A 267 21.01 -4.71 5.26
C VAL A 267 21.52 -3.26 5.29
N PRO A 268 22.84 -3.04 5.11
CA PRO A 268 23.46 -1.74 5.36
C PRO A 268 22.90 -0.58 4.54
N SER A 269 22.29 -0.85 3.38
CA SER A 269 21.69 0.19 2.55
C SER A 269 20.48 0.86 3.21
N MET A 270 19.80 0.21 4.18
CA MET A 270 18.58 0.72 4.83
C MET A 270 18.71 2.15 5.36
N GLY A 271 19.83 2.49 5.99
CA GLY A 271 20.07 3.83 6.54
C GLY A 271 20.09 4.98 5.52
N ARG A 272 20.06 4.70 4.21
CA ARG A 272 20.02 5.70 3.13
C ARG A 272 18.77 5.58 2.25
N LEU A 273 17.87 4.61 2.54
CA LEU A 273 16.78 4.28 1.64
C LEU A 273 15.67 5.32 1.59
N LEU A 274 15.36 6.00 2.69
CA LEU A 274 14.32 7.04 2.67
C LEU A 274 14.68 8.12 1.63
N SER A 275 15.90 8.64 1.66
CA SER A 275 16.36 9.64 0.69
C SER A 275 16.30 9.14 -0.75
N ALA A 276 16.73 7.89 -1.00
CA ALA A 276 16.67 7.30 -2.33
C ALA A 276 15.24 7.05 -2.80
N TYR A 277 14.36 6.56 -1.92
CA TYR A 277 12.93 6.37 -2.22
C TYR A 277 12.27 7.69 -2.60
N TYR A 278 12.43 8.74 -1.79
CA TYR A 278 11.83 10.05 -2.10
C TYR A 278 12.45 10.72 -3.33
N THR A 279 13.69 10.38 -3.69
CA THR A 279 14.29 10.79 -4.98
C THR A 279 13.59 10.09 -6.16
N LEU A 280 13.41 8.78 -6.10
CA LEU A 280 12.85 8.00 -7.21
C LEU A 280 11.33 8.16 -7.34
N ALA A 281 10.59 8.01 -6.23
CA ALA A 281 9.13 8.04 -6.24
C ALA A 281 8.58 9.40 -6.69
N THR A 282 9.23 10.51 -6.30
CA THR A 282 8.78 11.85 -6.70
C THR A 282 9.06 12.16 -8.17
N VAL A 283 10.16 11.64 -8.72
CA VAL A 283 10.47 11.70 -10.16
C VAL A 283 9.39 11.00 -10.98
N GLU A 284 9.03 9.78 -10.60
CA GLU A 284 7.97 9.04 -11.28
C GLU A 284 6.62 9.73 -11.13
N ALA A 285 6.31 10.26 -9.93
CA ALA A 285 5.09 11.02 -9.69
C ALA A 285 4.96 12.26 -10.57
N ALA A 286 6.05 13.03 -10.71
CA ALA A 286 6.10 14.21 -11.56
C ALA A 286 5.70 13.88 -13.01
N SER A 287 6.26 12.78 -13.54
CA SER A 287 5.92 12.28 -14.87
C SER A 287 4.47 11.76 -14.94
N ASN A 288 4.09 10.87 -14.04
CA ASN A 288 2.80 10.17 -14.07
C ASN A 288 1.59 11.11 -13.96
N ILE A 289 1.69 12.14 -13.11
CA ILE A 289 0.62 13.10 -12.82
C ILE A 289 0.58 14.26 -13.82
N SER A 290 1.55 14.36 -14.74
CA SER A 290 1.55 15.39 -15.79
C SER A 290 0.32 15.31 -16.70
N ARG A 291 -0.34 14.15 -16.80
CA ARG A 291 -1.56 13.94 -17.58
C ARG A 291 -2.80 14.67 -17.05
N PHE A 292 -2.80 15.09 -15.79
CA PHE A 292 -3.93 15.75 -15.15
C PHE A 292 -3.86 17.25 -15.41
N ASP A 293 -4.45 17.65 -16.53
CA ASP A 293 -4.48 19.01 -17.06
C ASP A 293 -5.89 19.64 -17.08
N GLY A 294 -6.93 18.84 -16.89
CA GLY A 294 -8.34 19.26 -17.01
C GLY A 294 -8.82 19.43 -18.45
N ILE A 295 -8.04 19.06 -19.47
CA ILE A 295 -8.41 19.20 -20.89
C ILE A 295 -9.28 18.03 -21.34
N ARG A 296 -8.83 16.79 -21.06
CA ARG A 296 -9.51 15.57 -21.53
C ARG A 296 -10.48 14.99 -20.51
N TYR A 297 -10.19 15.16 -19.22
CA TYR A 297 -10.99 14.65 -18.11
C TYR A 297 -10.64 15.35 -16.80
N GLY A 298 -11.45 15.13 -15.76
CA GLY A 298 -11.31 15.77 -14.46
C GLY A 298 -11.92 17.16 -14.42
N LYS A 299 -11.59 17.91 -13.37
CA LYS A 299 -12.09 19.26 -13.14
C LYS A 299 -11.35 20.26 -14.03
N SER A 300 -12.09 21.04 -14.80
CA SER A 300 -11.56 22.17 -15.57
C SER A 300 -12.12 23.49 -15.03
N THR A 301 -11.28 24.51 -15.01
CA THR A 301 -11.68 25.90 -14.71
C THR A 301 -12.10 26.68 -15.96
N SER A 302 -12.13 26.04 -17.13
CA SER A 302 -12.59 26.67 -18.37
C SER A 302 -14.06 27.06 -18.25
N THR A 303 -14.32 28.37 -18.31
CA THR A 303 -15.64 28.94 -18.59
C THR A 303 -16.03 28.64 -20.03
N THR A 304 -17.31 28.72 -20.37
CA THR A 304 -17.87 28.63 -21.75
C THR A 304 -17.34 29.70 -22.71
N ASP A 305 -16.36 30.49 -22.29
CA ASP A 305 -15.79 31.60 -23.03
C ASP A 305 -14.46 31.16 -23.67
N LEU A 306 -14.52 30.88 -24.97
CA LEU A 306 -13.37 30.49 -25.81
C LEU A 306 -12.25 31.55 -25.81
N SER A 307 -12.56 32.80 -25.45
CA SER A 307 -11.55 33.86 -25.29
C SER A 307 -10.65 33.66 -24.06
N SER A 308 -10.97 32.74 -23.14
CA SER A 308 -10.12 32.41 -21.98
C SER A 308 -9.07 31.33 -22.27
N LEU A 309 -9.06 30.75 -23.49
CA LEU A 309 -8.06 29.78 -23.96
C LEU A 309 -6.71 30.42 -24.37
N ILE A 310 -6.42 31.64 -23.90
CA ILE A 310 -5.33 32.51 -24.39
C ILE A 310 -3.91 31.89 -24.26
N SER A 311 -3.72 30.84 -23.46
CA SER A 311 -2.67 29.85 -23.71
C SER A 311 -3.02 28.53 -23.04
N GLY A 312 -2.73 27.39 -23.71
CA GLY A 312 -2.89 26.07 -23.10
C GLY A 312 -2.13 25.95 -21.77
N ASP A 313 -0.98 26.62 -21.67
CA ASP A 313 -0.16 26.72 -20.46
C ASP A 313 -0.90 27.40 -19.29
N ALA A 314 -1.56 28.54 -19.54
CA ALA A 314 -2.30 29.25 -18.49
C ALA A 314 -3.45 28.41 -17.92
N LEU A 315 -4.17 27.67 -18.78
CA LEU A 315 -5.23 26.77 -18.36
C LEU A 315 -4.69 25.59 -17.54
N ILE A 316 -3.63 24.93 -18.03
CA ILE A 316 -2.97 23.81 -17.35
C ILE A 316 -2.48 24.27 -15.97
N ARG A 317 -1.76 25.40 -15.91
CA ARG A 317 -1.26 25.97 -14.67
C ARG A 317 -2.39 26.26 -13.69
N LYS A 318 -3.47 26.91 -14.14
CA LYS A 318 -4.62 27.25 -13.30
C LYS A 318 -5.33 26.00 -12.75
N ASN A 319 -5.61 25.03 -13.62
CA ASN A 319 -6.26 23.77 -13.23
C ASN A 319 -5.42 22.99 -12.23
N ARG A 320 -4.11 22.83 -12.48
CA ARG A 320 -3.21 22.09 -11.59
C ARG A 320 -2.99 22.80 -10.25
N SER A 321 -2.79 24.12 -10.27
CA SER A 321 -2.57 24.91 -9.04
C SER A 321 -3.80 24.90 -8.13
N ALA A 322 -5.01 24.90 -8.70
CA ALA A 322 -6.26 24.89 -7.93
C ALA A 322 -6.75 23.47 -7.59
N GLY A 323 -6.37 22.46 -8.38
CA GLY A 323 -6.88 21.10 -8.27
C GLY A 323 -6.02 20.15 -7.45
N LEU A 324 -4.69 20.37 -7.40
CA LEU A 324 -3.76 19.53 -6.64
C LEU A 324 -3.53 20.11 -5.25
N GLY A 325 -3.56 19.29 -4.22
CA GLY A 325 -3.24 19.70 -2.86
C GLY A 325 -1.74 19.95 -2.64
N ARG A 326 -1.43 20.55 -1.49
CA ARG A 326 -0.08 21.07 -1.20
C ARG A 326 1.00 19.99 -1.17
N GLU A 327 0.69 18.82 -0.61
CA GLU A 327 1.64 17.71 -0.53
C GLU A 327 1.97 17.16 -1.92
N VAL A 328 0.95 17.00 -2.77
CA VAL A 328 1.15 16.61 -4.17
C VAL A 328 2.01 17.64 -4.90
N GLN A 329 1.66 18.94 -4.81
CA GLN A 329 2.45 20.00 -5.44
C GLN A 329 3.93 19.99 -4.99
N ARG A 330 4.19 19.79 -3.69
CA ARG A 330 5.55 19.68 -3.14
C ARG A 330 6.33 18.53 -3.77
N ARG A 331 5.75 17.33 -3.84
CA ARG A 331 6.38 16.16 -4.45
C ARG A 331 6.64 16.36 -5.93
N LEU A 332 5.72 17.01 -6.66
CA LEU A 332 5.90 17.31 -8.08
C LEU A 332 7.05 18.31 -8.32
N ILE A 333 7.21 19.32 -7.45
CA ILE A 333 8.33 20.27 -7.54
C ILE A 333 9.66 19.54 -7.32
N LEU A 334 9.74 18.70 -6.28
CA LEU A 334 10.94 17.92 -5.98
C LEU A 334 11.30 16.95 -7.11
N GLY A 335 10.30 16.25 -7.67
CA GLY A 335 10.50 15.32 -8.78
C GLY A 335 10.98 16.01 -10.04
N ASN A 336 10.36 17.15 -10.42
CA ASN A 336 10.81 17.94 -11.58
C ASN A 336 12.20 18.53 -11.37
N TYR A 337 12.52 19.01 -10.17
CA TYR A 337 13.87 19.47 -9.84
C TYR A 337 14.88 18.33 -10.04
N THR A 338 14.59 17.13 -9.51
CA THR A 338 15.46 15.95 -9.62
C THR A 338 15.66 15.47 -11.07
N LEU A 339 14.73 15.77 -11.98
CA LEU A 339 14.87 15.49 -13.42
C LEU A 339 15.55 16.61 -14.21
N SER A 340 15.77 17.78 -13.60
CA SER A 340 16.38 18.92 -14.27
C SER A 340 17.88 18.69 -14.53
N ALA A 341 18.41 19.39 -15.54
CA ALA A 341 19.82 19.32 -15.91
C ALA A 341 20.79 19.73 -14.78
N GLU A 342 20.30 20.49 -13.79
CA GLU A 342 21.11 21.03 -12.68
C GLU A 342 21.14 20.12 -11.44
N SER A 343 20.32 19.07 -11.40
CA SER A 343 20.15 18.19 -10.24
C SER A 343 21.32 17.23 -9.98
N GLY A 344 22.30 17.17 -10.90
CA GLY A 344 23.44 16.27 -10.81
C GLY A 344 23.07 14.80 -11.01
N ASP A 345 23.71 13.91 -10.25
CA ASP A 345 23.57 12.46 -10.39
C ASP A 345 22.64 11.82 -9.34
N ASN A 346 21.80 12.62 -8.68
CA ASN A 346 20.92 12.17 -7.59
C ASN A 346 20.04 10.98 -7.99
N PHE A 347 19.38 11.05 -9.15
CA PHE A 347 18.56 9.96 -9.68
C PHE A 347 19.37 8.67 -9.93
N TYR A 348 20.57 8.81 -10.49
CA TYR A 348 21.47 7.69 -10.76
C TYR A 348 21.98 7.04 -9.47
N ARG A 349 22.37 7.84 -8.48
CA ARG A 349 22.80 7.37 -7.15
C ARG A 349 21.69 6.62 -6.43
N ALA A 350 20.47 7.14 -6.46
CA ALA A 350 19.32 6.48 -5.87
C ALA A 350 19.01 5.14 -6.57
N THR A 351 19.09 5.09 -7.90
CA THR A 351 18.91 3.85 -8.67
C THR A 351 20.01 2.82 -8.36
N LYS A 352 21.27 3.24 -8.25
CA LYS A 352 22.38 2.36 -7.87
C LYS A 352 22.19 1.80 -6.46
N LEU A 353 21.73 2.62 -5.50
CA LEU A 353 21.42 2.16 -4.15
C LEU A 353 20.28 1.14 -4.15
N ARG A 354 19.23 1.36 -4.96
CA ARG A 354 18.15 0.37 -5.15
C ARG A 354 18.69 -0.98 -5.65
N GLY A 355 19.61 -0.96 -6.62
CA GLY A 355 20.26 -2.19 -7.09
C GLY A 355 21.09 -2.89 -6.01
N LYS A 356 21.84 -2.11 -5.21
CA LYS A 356 22.59 -2.65 -4.06
C LYS A 356 21.68 -3.28 -3.02
N LEU A 357 20.55 -2.65 -2.71
CA LEU A 357 19.55 -3.18 -1.79
C LEU A 357 19.02 -4.54 -2.25
N VAL A 358 18.70 -4.69 -3.54
CA VAL A 358 18.24 -5.97 -4.10
C VAL A 358 19.30 -7.05 -3.92
N GLN A 359 20.57 -6.73 -4.13
CA GLN A 359 21.66 -7.69 -3.89
C GLN A 359 21.77 -8.06 -2.40
N GLU A 360 21.70 -7.08 -1.49
CA GLU A 360 21.76 -7.35 -0.04
C GLU A 360 20.62 -8.28 0.42
N PHE A 361 19.39 -8.10 -0.09
CA PHE A 361 18.29 -9.04 0.19
C PHE A 361 18.50 -10.42 -0.43
N ASN A 362 19.03 -10.48 -1.66
CA ASN A 362 19.39 -11.72 -2.33
C ASN A 362 20.43 -12.52 -1.50
N ASP A 363 21.36 -11.86 -0.84
CA ASP A 363 22.40 -12.52 -0.05
C ASP A 363 21.86 -13.15 1.25
N ILE A 364 20.75 -12.63 1.80
CA ILE A 364 20.24 -13.02 3.13
C ILE A 364 18.90 -13.78 3.12
N LEU A 365 18.24 -13.91 1.97
CA LEU A 365 16.98 -14.66 1.81
C LEU A 365 17.20 -15.96 1.01
N SER A 366 16.61 -17.06 1.48
CA SER A 366 16.91 -18.42 1.00
C SER A 366 16.27 -18.79 -0.32
N PHE A 367 15.11 -18.21 -0.62
CA PHE A 367 14.35 -18.49 -1.85
C PHE A 367 15.08 -17.93 -3.09
N PRO A 368 15.00 -18.59 -4.26
CA PRO A 368 15.60 -18.07 -5.49
C PRO A 368 14.94 -16.78 -5.97
N ASN A 369 15.72 -15.87 -6.55
CA ASN A 369 15.20 -14.68 -7.21
C ASN A 369 15.28 -14.81 -8.73
N PHE A 370 14.15 -15.13 -9.37
CA PHE A 370 14.08 -15.37 -10.81
C PHE A 370 14.20 -14.11 -11.68
N LEU A 371 14.06 -12.90 -11.12
CA LEU A 371 14.32 -11.67 -11.87
C LEU A 371 15.81 -11.38 -12.00
N THR A 372 16.61 -11.75 -11.00
CA THR A 372 18.06 -11.55 -10.98
C THR A 372 18.83 -12.83 -11.30
N ASN A 373 18.14 -13.93 -11.62
CA ASN A 373 18.70 -15.27 -11.82
C ASN A 373 19.54 -15.78 -10.62
N LEU A 374 19.15 -15.41 -9.40
CA LEU A 374 19.80 -15.88 -8.18
C LEU A 374 19.27 -17.28 -7.83
N PRO A 375 20.13 -18.29 -7.62
CA PRO A 375 19.71 -19.60 -7.10
C PRO A 375 19.30 -19.53 -5.64
N ALA A 376 18.65 -20.58 -5.14
CA ALA A 376 18.32 -20.71 -3.72
C ALA A 376 19.60 -20.79 -2.87
N ASN A 377 19.56 -20.21 -1.67
CA ASN A 377 20.61 -20.30 -0.67
C ASN A 377 20.03 -20.87 0.64
N GLU A 378 20.12 -22.18 0.84
CA GLU A 378 19.50 -22.84 2.00
C GLU A 378 20.13 -22.47 3.35
N ALA A 379 21.30 -21.83 3.35
CA ALA A 379 21.93 -21.32 4.57
C ALA A 379 21.38 -19.93 5.01
N ALA A 380 20.66 -19.25 4.12
CA ALA A 380 20.08 -17.93 4.36
C ALA A 380 18.71 -18.03 5.05
N CYS A 381 18.08 -16.89 5.35
CA CYS A 381 16.81 -16.85 6.09
C CYS A 381 15.62 -17.15 5.16
N ASP A 382 14.62 -17.87 5.65
CA ASP A 382 13.36 -18.08 4.91
C ASP A 382 12.56 -16.77 4.83
N VAL A 383 12.53 -16.01 5.92
CA VAL A 383 11.85 -14.70 6.02
C VAL A 383 12.63 -13.77 6.94
N LEU A 384 12.34 -12.47 6.81
CA LEU A 384 12.76 -11.44 7.75
C LEU A 384 11.56 -10.98 8.58
N ILE A 385 11.80 -10.65 9.84
CA ILE A 385 10.80 -10.11 10.76
C ILE A 385 11.29 -8.79 11.35
N GLY A 386 10.36 -7.83 11.49
CA GLY A 386 10.60 -6.54 12.15
C GLY A 386 9.31 -5.80 12.47
N PRO A 387 9.37 -4.64 13.11
CA PRO A 387 8.19 -3.82 13.36
C PRO A 387 7.59 -3.28 12.05
N SER A 388 6.27 -3.05 12.03
CA SER A 388 5.60 -2.39 10.89
C SER A 388 5.62 -0.86 11.00
N ALA A 389 5.74 -0.33 12.21
CA ALA A 389 5.82 1.08 12.54
C ALA A 389 6.60 1.27 13.85
N SER A 390 7.08 2.49 14.14
CA SER A 390 7.87 2.79 15.35
C SER A 390 7.04 2.78 16.64
N ASP A 391 5.77 3.15 16.57
CA ASP A 391 4.81 3.18 17.69
C ASP A 391 3.38 2.96 17.15
N LYS A 392 2.39 2.97 18.05
CA LYS A 392 0.97 3.04 17.70
C LYS A 392 0.63 4.33 16.96
N ALA A 393 -0.54 4.35 16.34
CA ALA A 393 -1.04 5.52 15.61
C ALA A 393 -1.03 6.80 16.48
N PRO A 394 -0.37 7.90 16.05
CA PRO A 394 -0.35 9.16 16.80
C PRO A 394 -1.73 9.84 16.81
N LEU A 395 -1.95 10.73 17.80
CA LEU A 395 -3.12 11.60 17.77
C LEU A 395 -3.08 12.50 16.53
N MET A 396 -4.23 12.76 15.92
CA MET A 396 -4.30 13.63 14.73
C MET A 396 -3.73 15.02 15.00
N SER A 397 -3.97 15.57 16.20
CA SER A 397 -3.45 16.87 16.63
C SER A 397 -1.93 16.88 16.82
N GLU A 398 -1.37 15.79 17.36
CA GLU A 398 0.08 15.63 17.52
C GLU A 398 0.73 15.58 16.15
N TYR A 399 0.24 14.69 15.28
CA TYR A 399 0.73 14.52 13.92
C TYR A 399 0.68 15.83 13.12
N GLU A 400 -0.43 16.56 13.16
CA GLU A 400 -0.55 17.84 12.48
C GLU A 400 0.48 18.87 13.01
N SER A 401 0.71 18.91 14.31
CA SER A 401 1.73 19.76 14.93
C SER A 401 3.14 19.38 14.48
N GLU A 402 3.46 18.10 14.39
CA GLU A 402 4.77 17.61 13.95
C GLU A 402 5.05 17.95 12.49
N VAL A 403 4.09 17.71 11.60
CA VAL A 403 4.21 18.00 10.16
C VAL A 403 4.31 19.51 9.91
N LYS A 404 3.59 20.34 10.69
CA LYS A 404 3.71 21.81 10.61
C LYS A 404 5.08 22.30 11.05
N ARG A 405 5.70 21.67 12.06
CA ARG A 405 7.07 21.99 12.50
C ARG A 405 8.09 21.63 11.43
N ASN A 406 8.01 20.42 10.89
CA ASN A 406 8.86 19.94 9.81
C ASN A 406 8.16 18.82 9.03
N PHE A 407 7.87 19.05 7.75
CA PHE A 407 7.17 18.06 6.93
C PHE A 407 7.99 16.77 6.72
N LEU A 408 9.33 16.82 6.89
CA LEU A 408 10.18 15.62 6.82
C LEU A 408 9.90 14.63 7.95
N ASN A 409 9.31 15.07 9.06
CA ASN A 409 9.00 14.18 10.20
C ASN A 409 8.00 13.09 9.79
N GLU A 410 7.10 13.39 8.86
CA GLU A 410 6.19 12.39 8.33
C GLU A 410 6.95 11.26 7.62
N TYR A 411 7.92 11.62 6.76
CA TYR A 411 8.64 10.68 5.89
C TYR A 411 9.46 9.63 6.66
N VAL A 412 9.79 9.89 7.92
CA VAL A 412 10.49 8.93 8.78
C VAL A 412 9.64 7.70 9.10
N ASN A 413 8.31 7.83 9.10
CA ASN A 413 7.40 6.73 9.44
C ASN A 413 7.43 5.56 8.44
N ASP A 414 8.02 5.78 7.26
CA ASP A 414 8.17 4.78 6.19
C ASP A 414 9.43 3.91 6.32
N VAL A 415 10.26 4.15 7.34
CA VAL A 415 11.60 3.53 7.46
C VAL A 415 11.56 1.99 7.46
N TYR A 416 10.52 1.40 8.05
CA TYR A 416 10.32 -0.06 8.11
C TYR A 416 9.73 -0.66 6.84
N THR A 417 9.02 0.15 6.06
CA THR A 417 8.19 -0.35 4.96
C THR A 417 8.81 -0.13 3.59
N VAL A 418 9.58 0.94 3.42
CA VAL A 418 10.29 1.30 2.17
C VAL A 418 11.25 0.21 1.67
N PRO A 419 12.03 -0.49 2.51
CA PRO A 419 12.98 -1.49 2.01
C PRO A 419 12.33 -2.57 1.13
N ALA A 420 11.21 -3.14 1.60
CA ALA A 420 10.47 -4.15 0.83
C ALA A 420 9.85 -3.57 -0.45
N SER A 421 9.38 -2.32 -0.45
CA SER A 421 8.85 -1.68 -1.66
C SER A 421 9.95 -1.40 -2.69
N MET A 422 11.10 -0.91 -2.26
CA MET A 422 12.26 -0.64 -3.11
C MET A 422 12.76 -1.91 -3.81
N ALA A 423 12.77 -3.04 -3.10
CA ALA A 423 13.20 -4.34 -3.64
C ALA A 423 12.05 -5.16 -4.28
N GLY A 424 10.81 -4.69 -4.22
CA GLY A 424 9.65 -5.38 -4.80
C GLY A 424 9.24 -6.67 -4.06
N LEU A 425 9.65 -6.83 -2.80
CA LEU A 425 9.49 -8.05 -2.00
C LEU A 425 8.08 -8.19 -1.43
N PRO A 426 7.51 -9.41 -1.31
CA PRO A 426 6.27 -9.62 -0.58
C PRO A 426 6.46 -9.29 0.91
N ALA A 427 5.53 -8.52 1.46
CA ALA A 427 5.57 -8.13 2.87
C ALA A 427 4.15 -8.02 3.44
N ILE A 428 3.95 -8.53 4.65
CA ILE A 428 2.66 -8.50 5.34
C ILE A 428 2.82 -7.93 6.73
N SER A 429 1.94 -7.00 7.12
CA SER A 429 1.77 -6.55 8.49
C SER A 429 0.65 -7.35 9.14
N VAL A 430 0.92 -7.89 10.33
CA VAL A 430 -0.05 -8.63 11.16
C VAL A 430 -0.12 -7.93 12.53
N PRO A 431 -1.31 -7.77 13.12
CA PRO A 431 -1.44 -7.21 14.47
C PRO A 431 -0.72 -8.09 15.49
N CYS A 432 -0.02 -7.45 16.43
CA CYS A 432 0.48 -8.10 17.63
C CYS A 432 -0.68 -8.42 18.58
N GLU A 433 -0.37 -9.03 19.74
CA GLU A 433 -1.35 -9.29 20.79
C GLU A 433 -2.02 -7.99 21.26
N ASP A 434 -1.23 -6.94 21.50
CA ASP A 434 -1.74 -5.57 21.50
C ASP A 434 -1.89 -5.10 20.05
N ARG A 435 -3.14 -5.06 19.57
CA ARG A 435 -3.50 -4.69 18.20
C ARG A 435 -3.13 -3.25 17.83
N ALA A 436 -2.76 -2.40 18.79
CA ALA A 436 -2.22 -1.07 18.51
C ALA A 436 -0.83 -1.13 17.83
N TYR A 437 -0.18 -2.29 17.87
CA TYR A 437 1.14 -2.55 17.31
C TYR A 437 1.07 -3.65 16.25
N GLY A 438 1.97 -3.58 15.26
CA GLY A 438 2.04 -4.53 14.17
C GLY A 438 3.45 -5.03 13.89
N ILE A 439 3.55 -6.30 13.52
CA ILE A 439 4.78 -6.97 13.10
C ILE A 439 4.72 -7.23 11.61
N GLN A 440 5.85 -7.06 10.93
CA GLN A 440 5.99 -7.29 9.50
C GLN A 440 6.80 -8.56 9.23
N VAL A 441 6.31 -9.38 8.31
CA VAL A 441 7.06 -10.50 7.71
C VAL A 441 7.40 -10.14 6.28
N ILE A 442 8.67 -10.29 5.89
CA ILE A 442 9.18 -10.01 4.55
C ILE A 442 9.79 -11.30 3.99
N GLY A 443 9.42 -11.67 2.76
CA GLY A 443 9.99 -12.81 2.04
C GLY A 443 10.79 -12.36 0.82
N GLN A 444 11.40 -13.32 0.13
CA GLN A 444 12.05 -13.05 -1.15
C GLN A 444 11.03 -12.71 -2.24
N TYR A 445 11.46 -11.98 -3.27
CA TYR A 445 10.66 -11.73 -4.47
C TYR A 445 10.08 -13.04 -5.04
N GLY A 446 8.75 -13.10 -5.10
CA GLY A 446 7.99 -14.26 -5.57
C GLY A 446 7.49 -15.19 -4.46
N ASP A 447 8.13 -15.20 -3.28
CA ASP A 447 7.81 -16.11 -2.16
C ASP A 447 6.62 -15.63 -1.31
N ASP A 448 5.56 -15.19 -1.98
CA ASP A 448 4.34 -14.70 -1.37
C ASP A 448 3.67 -15.75 -0.46
N SER A 449 3.77 -17.04 -0.81
CA SER A 449 3.18 -18.16 -0.08
C SER A 449 3.81 -18.33 1.30
N THR A 450 5.15 -18.34 1.39
CA THR A 450 5.86 -18.45 2.68
C THR A 450 5.53 -17.28 3.60
N VAL A 451 5.47 -16.05 3.06
CA VAL A 451 5.11 -14.85 3.83
C VAL A 451 3.70 -14.97 4.43
N LEU A 452 2.72 -15.39 3.62
CA LEU A 452 1.34 -15.57 4.08
C LEU A 452 1.21 -16.73 5.07
N ASP A 453 1.99 -17.79 4.92
CA ASP A 453 1.99 -18.93 5.85
C ASP A 453 2.61 -18.57 7.20
N VAL A 454 3.73 -17.84 7.22
CA VAL A 454 4.35 -17.36 8.46
C VAL A 454 3.44 -16.35 9.16
N ALA A 455 2.78 -15.45 8.43
CA ALA A 455 1.79 -14.55 9.00
C ALA A 455 0.64 -15.29 9.68
N GLN A 456 0.15 -16.38 9.06
CA GLN A 456 -0.90 -17.20 9.65
C GLN A 456 -0.44 -17.90 10.94
N LEU A 457 0.82 -18.32 11.00
CA LEU A 457 1.44 -18.85 12.21
C LEU A 457 1.52 -17.78 13.30
N ILE A 458 1.95 -16.57 12.99
CA ILE A 458 2.01 -15.46 13.96
C ILE A 458 0.61 -15.13 14.50
N GLU A 459 -0.39 -15.05 13.63
CA GLU A 459 -1.79 -14.80 14.02
C GLU A 459 -2.34 -15.86 14.99
N SER A 460 -1.99 -17.14 14.81
CA SER A 460 -2.42 -18.21 15.73
C SER A 460 -1.71 -18.15 17.09
N LEU A 461 -0.45 -17.70 17.13
CA LEU A 461 0.31 -17.50 18.38
C LEU A 461 -0.25 -16.34 19.23
N ASN A 462 -0.91 -15.37 18.62
CA ASN A 462 -1.57 -14.26 19.35
C ASN A 462 -2.96 -14.66 19.87
N SER A 463 -3.59 -15.68 19.29
CA SER A 463 -4.94 -16.14 19.67
C SER A 463 -4.93 -17.18 20.80
N SER A 464 -3.76 -17.55 21.33
CA SER A 464 -3.56 -18.71 22.22
C SER A 464 -3.52 -18.37 23.72
N ILE A 465 -4.14 -17.27 24.17
CA ILE A 465 -4.22 -16.86 25.59
C ILE A 465 -5.67 -16.67 26.03
#